data_AF-A0A6A6DWB1-F1
#
_entry.id   AF-A0A6A6DWB1-F1
#
_cell.length_a   1.000
_cell.length_b   1.000
_cell.length_c   1.000
_cell.angle_alpha   90.00
_cell.angle_beta   90.00
_cell.angle_gamma   90.00
#
_symmetry.space_group_name_H-M   'P 1'
#
loop_
_entity.id
_entity.type
_entity.pdbx_description
1 polymer ?
#
loop_
_entity_poly.entity_id
_entity_poly.type
_entity_poly.pdbx_seq_one_letter_code
_entity_poly.pdbx_strand_id
1 'polypeptide(L)'
;IEATCCPCLIFGRTQHRIAHGDAENILGCNLRCFLWLSLSPFYLHWIPQAYQRWHLRRKLNLKGNWCSDCLRAGFCHCCDIIQQEKESKARVHELVTIQ
;
A
#
# COMPACT_ATOMS: atom_id res chain seq x y z
N ILE A 1 -8.53 12.08 -4.64
CA ILE A 1 -9.89 12.01 -4.04
C ILE A 1 -10.17 10.63 -3.46
N GLU A 2 -9.85 9.53 -4.16
CA GLU A 2 -10.09 8.15 -3.66
C GLU A 2 -9.38 7.80 -2.33
N ALA A 3 -8.20 8.36 -2.07
CA ALA A 3 -7.37 7.99 -0.91
C ALA A 3 -7.93 8.43 0.44
N THR A 4 -8.71 9.52 0.45
CA THR A 4 -9.26 10.13 1.66
C THR A 4 -10.64 9.58 2.03
N CYS A 5 -11.46 9.17 1.05
CA CYS A 5 -12.76 8.56 1.35
C CYS A 5 -12.66 7.05 1.60
N CYS A 6 -11.78 6.33 0.89
CA CYS A 6 -11.70 4.87 0.96
C CYS A 6 -10.23 4.37 0.95
N PRO A 7 -9.44 4.65 2.01
CA PRO A 7 -8.02 4.26 2.06
C PRO A 7 -7.80 2.74 1.93
N CYS A 8 -8.75 1.93 2.41
CA CYS A 8 -8.66 0.46 2.30
C CYS A 8 -8.63 -0.03 0.84
N LEU A 9 -9.32 0.65 -0.09
CA LEU A 9 -9.39 0.25 -1.49
C LEU A 9 -8.04 0.50 -2.17
N ILE A 10 -7.42 1.63 -1.82
CA ILE A 10 -6.08 1.97 -2.31
C ILE A 10 -5.05 0.99 -1.76
N PHE A 11 -5.14 0.66 -0.46
CA PHE A 11 -4.31 -0.38 0.15
C PHE A 11 -4.45 -1.70 -0.61
N GLY A 12 -5.69 -2.19 -0.80
CA GLY A 12 -5.97 -3.44 -1.48
C GLY A 12 -5.50 -3.48 -2.94
N ARG A 13 -5.70 -2.40 -3.70
CA ARG A 13 -5.22 -2.26 -5.09
C ARG A 13 -3.68 -2.22 -5.15
N THR A 14 -3.05 -1.48 -4.24
CA THR A 14 -1.59 -1.35 -4.19
C THR A 14 -0.93 -2.69 -3.89
N GLN A 15 -1.43 -3.44 -2.91
CA GLN A 15 -0.94 -4.78 -2.61
C GLN A 15 -1.07 -5.74 -3.80
N HIS A 16 -2.18 -5.68 -4.53
CA HIS A 16 -2.34 -6.49 -5.74
C HIS A 16 -1.33 -6.11 -6.82
N ARG A 17 -1.12 -4.80 -7.04
CA ARG A 17 -0.11 -4.31 -7.99
C ARG A 17 1.29 -4.81 -7.62
N ILE A 18 1.63 -4.77 -6.34
CA ILE A 18 2.92 -5.26 -5.85
C ILE A 18 3.06 -6.77 -6.06
N ALA A 19 1.99 -7.55 -5.91
CA ALA A 19 2.03 -8.99 -6.08
C ALA A 19 2.04 -9.43 -7.55
N HIS A 20 1.19 -8.85 -8.40
CA HIS A 20 0.90 -9.34 -9.75
C HIS A 20 1.39 -8.43 -10.88
N GLY A 21 1.90 -7.24 -10.58
CA GLY A 21 2.36 -6.27 -11.59
C GLY A 21 1.25 -5.46 -12.24
N ASP A 22 0.03 -6.01 -12.32
CA ASP A 22 -1.16 -5.34 -12.85
C ASP A 22 -2.17 -4.98 -11.74
N ALA A 23 -2.87 -3.86 -11.91
CA ALA A 23 -3.95 -3.40 -11.06
C ALA A 23 -5.21 -2.97 -11.82
N GLU A 24 -5.20 -3.03 -13.16
CA GLU A 24 -6.29 -2.51 -14.00
C GLU A 24 -7.60 -3.30 -13.82
N ASN A 25 -7.50 -4.55 -13.34
CA ASN A 25 -8.64 -5.44 -13.16
C ASN A 25 -9.18 -5.54 -11.71
N ILE A 26 -8.64 -4.78 -10.74
CA ILE A 26 -9.22 -4.71 -9.37
C ILE A 26 -10.15 -3.51 -9.23
N LEU A 27 -11.36 -3.74 -9.70
CA LEU A 27 -12.54 -2.93 -9.39
C LEU A 27 -13.28 -3.58 -8.21
N GLY A 28 -12.97 -3.17 -6.97
CA GLY A 28 -13.77 -3.57 -5.81
C GLY A 28 -13.04 -3.68 -4.48
N CYS A 29 -13.83 -3.99 -3.45
CA CYS A 29 -13.38 -4.33 -2.11
C CYS A 29 -12.85 -5.77 -2.11
N ASN A 30 -11.54 -5.95 -1.89
CA ASN A 30 -10.91 -7.26 -1.81
C ASN A 30 -10.63 -7.66 -0.34
N LEU A 31 -10.23 -8.91 -0.11
CA LEU A 31 -9.90 -9.41 1.24
C LEU A 31 -8.89 -8.51 1.97
N ARG A 32 -7.98 -7.86 1.24
CA ARG A 32 -6.99 -6.93 1.81
C ARG A 32 -7.60 -5.58 2.22
N CYS A 33 -8.57 -5.03 1.48
CA CYS A 33 -9.35 -3.90 2.00
C CYS A 33 -10.12 -4.32 3.24
N PHE A 34 -10.79 -5.47 3.24
CA PHE A 34 -11.53 -5.95 4.43
C PHE A 34 -10.63 -6.12 5.64
N LEU A 35 -9.42 -6.68 5.47
CA LEU A 35 -8.43 -6.81 6.54
C LEU A 35 -7.99 -5.45 7.09
N TRP A 36 -7.70 -4.49 6.22
CA TRP A 36 -7.30 -3.15 6.66
C TRP A 36 -8.45 -2.44 7.38
N LEU A 37 -9.67 -2.57 6.84
CA LEU A 37 -10.88 -1.97 7.39
C LEU A 37 -11.26 -2.60 8.75
N SER A 38 -11.16 -3.92 8.90
CA SER A 38 -11.49 -4.60 10.16
C SER A 38 -10.49 -4.31 11.28
N LEU A 39 -9.24 -4.01 10.94
CA LEU A 39 -8.18 -3.62 11.90
C LEU A 39 -8.22 -2.12 12.24
N SER A 40 -8.90 -1.31 11.44
CA SER A 40 -8.97 0.14 11.64
C SER A 40 -9.63 0.57 12.96
N PRO A 41 -10.79 0.00 13.40
CA PRO A 41 -11.43 0.32 14.68
C PRO A 41 -10.55 0.09 15.90
N PHE A 42 -9.61 -0.86 15.81
CA PHE A 42 -8.69 -1.21 16.88
C PHE A 42 -7.36 -0.46 16.79
N TYR A 43 -7.22 0.49 15.85
CA TYR A 43 -5.97 1.18 15.55
C TYR A 43 -4.81 0.22 15.21
N LEU A 44 -5.12 -0.96 14.65
CA LEU A 44 -4.12 -1.96 14.24
C LEU A 44 -3.83 -1.92 12.74
N HIS A 45 -4.51 -1.05 11.99
CA HIS A 45 -4.35 -0.90 10.54
C HIS A 45 -2.92 -0.49 10.13
N TRP A 46 -2.14 0.12 11.02
CA TRP A 46 -0.75 0.49 10.75
C TRP A 46 0.15 -0.74 10.53
N ILE A 47 -0.18 -1.91 11.10
CA ILE A 47 0.62 -3.14 10.97
C ILE A 47 0.65 -3.63 9.53
N PRO A 48 -0.49 -3.97 8.89
CA PRO A 48 -0.49 -4.41 7.50
C PRO A 48 -0.01 -3.29 6.56
N GLN A 49 -0.24 -2.03 6.91
CA GLN A 49 0.21 -0.88 6.12
C GLN A 49 1.74 -0.69 6.14
N ALA A 50 2.38 -0.78 7.31
CA ALA A 50 3.83 -0.73 7.44
C ALA A 50 4.49 -1.94 6.79
N TYR A 51 3.89 -3.12 6.91
CA TYR A 51 4.38 -4.32 6.22
C TYR A 51 4.34 -4.16 4.69
N GLN A 52 3.24 -3.62 4.15
CA GLN A 52 3.13 -3.33 2.72
C GLN A 52 4.20 -2.32 2.28
N ARG A 53 4.44 -1.27 3.07
CA ARG A 53 5.50 -0.28 2.80
C ARG A 53 6.87 -0.95 2.73
N TRP A 54 7.21 -1.76 3.72
CA TRP A 54 8.47 -2.48 3.76
C TRP A 54 8.64 -3.41 2.56
N HIS A 55 7.60 -4.16 2.21
CA HIS A 55 7.62 -5.06 1.05
C HIS A 55 7.83 -4.30 -0.25
N LEU A 56 7.12 -3.18 -0.45
CA LEU A 56 7.31 -2.29 -1.59
C LEU A 56 8.74 -1.75 -1.68
N ARG A 57 9.29 -1.27 -0.56
CA ARG A 57 10.69 -0.77 -0.52
C ARG A 57 11.70 -1.85 -0.86
N ARG A 58 11.51 -3.08 -0.38
CA ARG A 58 12.39 -4.21 -0.73
C ARG A 58 12.29 -4.55 -2.21
N LYS A 59 11.08 -4.54 -2.78
CA LYS A 59 10.88 -4.82 -4.20
C LYS A 59 11.51 -3.75 -5.10
N LEU A 60 11.43 -2.48 -4.69
CA LEU A 60 11.91 -1.33 -5.45
C LEU A 60 13.32 -0.84 -5.04
N ASN A 61 14.02 -1.56 -4.15
CA ASN A 61 15.31 -1.15 -3.58
C ASN A 61 15.33 0.29 -3.03
N LEU A 62 14.24 0.73 -2.39
CA LEU A 62 14.10 2.07 -1.83
C LEU A 62 14.74 2.16 -0.44
N LYS A 63 15.34 3.33 -0.15
CA LYS A 63 15.94 3.61 1.17
C LYS A 63 14.85 3.80 2.25
N GLY A 64 15.15 3.32 3.44
CA GLY A 64 14.44 3.65 4.68
C GLY A 64 14.53 2.54 5.73
N ASN A 65 13.92 2.77 6.89
CA ASN A 65 13.98 1.85 8.02
C ASN A 65 12.56 1.45 8.49
N TRP A 66 12.47 0.36 9.26
CA TRP A 66 11.22 -0.17 9.75
C TRP A 66 10.49 0.79 10.71
N CYS A 67 11.21 1.40 11.65
CA CYS A 67 10.60 2.32 12.64
C CYS A 67 9.88 3.50 11.97
N SER A 68 10.49 4.09 10.93
CA SER A 68 9.90 5.19 10.19
C SER A 68 8.63 4.78 9.43
N ASP A 69 8.56 3.52 8.98
CA ASP A 69 7.36 3.00 8.31
C ASP A 69 6.22 2.81 9.30
N CYS A 70 6.50 2.26 10.49
CA CYS A 70 5.49 2.12 11.54
C CYS A 70 4.93 3.49 11.95
N LEU A 71 5.81 4.47 12.16
CA LEU A 71 5.39 5.84 12.54
C LEU A 71 4.57 6.50 11.43
N ARG A 72 4.98 6.36 10.16
CA ARG A 72 4.23 6.91 9.02
C ARG A 72 2.88 6.21 8.84
N ALA A 73 2.84 4.89 8.96
CA ALA A 73 1.62 4.11 8.85
C ALA A 73 0.64 4.38 9.99
N GLY A 74 1.11 4.66 11.21
CA GLY A 74 0.26 4.99 12.36
C GLY A 74 -0.20 6.44 12.39
N PHE A 75 0.72 7.40 12.23
CA PHE A 75 0.44 8.83 12.47
C PHE A 75 0.16 9.63 11.19
N CYS A 76 0.55 9.15 10.01
CA CYS A 76 0.29 9.79 8.71
C CYS A 76 -0.25 8.75 7.72
N HIS A 77 -1.19 7.91 8.16
CA HIS A 77 -1.60 6.73 7.40
C HIS A 77 -2.07 7.08 5.98
N CYS A 78 -2.81 8.19 5.80
CA CYS A 78 -3.27 8.66 4.49
C CYS A 78 -2.08 9.02 3.58
N CYS A 79 -1.12 9.76 4.12
CA CYS A 79 0.09 10.19 3.42
C CYS A 79 0.89 8.97 2.93
N ASP A 80 1.05 8.00 3.82
CA ASP A 80 1.81 6.79 3.56
C ASP A 80 1.10 5.90 2.52
N ILE A 81 -0.21 5.68 2.60
CA ILE A 81 -0.98 4.95 1.57
C ILE A 81 -0.88 5.63 0.20
N ILE A 82 -1.04 6.95 0.13
CA ILE A 82 -0.93 7.70 -1.14
C ILE A 82 0.47 7.55 -1.71
N GLN A 83 1.49 7.64 -0.86
CA GLN A 83 2.87 7.51 -1.30
C GLN A 83 3.18 6.11 -1.80
N GLN A 84 2.73 5.06 -1.11
CA GLN A 84 2.83 3.68 -1.57
C GLN A 84 2.11 3.47 -2.92
N GLU A 85 0.93 4.07 -3.10
CA GLU A 85 0.20 3.98 -4.36
C GLU A 85 0.99 4.61 -5.50
N LYS A 86 1.49 5.84 -5.32
CA LYS A 86 2.27 6.55 -6.34
C LYS A 86 3.55 5.79 -6.73
N GLU A 87 4.30 5.32 -5.73
CA GLU A 87 5.52 4.54 -5.95
C GLU A 87 5.20 3.22 -6.66
N SER A 88 4.11 2.55 -6.29
CA SER A 88 3.71 1.33 -6.98
C SER A 88 3.28 1.58 -8.43
N LYS A 89 2.58 2.68 -8.75
CA LYS A 89 2.20 3.01 -10.13
C LYS A 89 3.41 3.37 -10.98
N ALA A 90 4.29 4.22 -10.47
CA ALA A 90 5.45 4.69 -11.23
C ALA A 90 6.48 3.57 -11.43
N ARG A 91 6.82 2.84 -10.37
CA ARG A 91 8.01 1.97 -10.37
C ARG A 91 7.73 0.50 -10.62
N VAL A 92 6.55 -0.01 -10.26
CA VAL A 92 6.20 -1.40 -10.60
C VAL A 92 5.91 -1.51 -12.10
N HIS A 93 5.28 -0.50 -12.71
CA HIS A 93 5.10 -0.46 -14.16
C HIS A 93 6.46 -0.48 -14.90
N GLU A 94 7.44 0.30 -14.44
CA GLU A 94 8.81 0.28 -14.98
C GLU A 94 9.46 -1.11 -14.89
N LEU A 95 9.31 -1.81 -13.75
CA LEU A 95 9.86 -3.16 -13.58
C LEU A 95 9.18 -4.22 -14.46
N VAL A 96 7.88 -4.09 -14.72
CA VAL A 96 7.16 -5.00 -15.64
C VAL A 96 7.53 -4.75 -17.10
N THR A 97 7.91 -3.53 -17.48
CA THR A 97 8.22 -3.19 -18.88
C THR A 97 9.62 -3.65 -19.32
N ILE A 98 10.55 -3.85 -18.37
CA ILE A 98 11.95 -4.24 -18.66
C ILE A 98 12.13 -5.76 -18.70
N GLN A 99 11.14 -6.53 -18.23
CA GLN A 99 11.21 -7.99 -18.10
C GLN A 99 10.40 -8.70 -19.19
#